data_AF-A0AAV7WDQ7-F1
#
_entry.id   AF-A0AAV7WDQ7-F1
#
_cell.length_a   1.000
_cell.length_b   1.000
_cell.length_c   1.000
_cell.angle_alpha   90.00
_cell.angle_beta   90.00
_cell.angle_gamma   90.00
#
_symmetry.space_group_name_H-M   'P 1'
#
loop_
_entity.id
_entity.type
_entity.pdbx_description
1 polymer ?
#
loop_
_entity_poly.entity_id
_entity_poly.type
_entity_poly.pdbx_seq_one_letter_code
_entity_poly.pdbx_strand_id
1 'polypeptide(L)'
;MEEKISGLKPYLETLTLGITKILETSPGVTEVNFVDKPAAERHRIISWEQKNNCSLPEDLKNCYLMTDGFEMTWSVKFDGNPMQLGSMEINSISKLSRLGEPAIYTLPNAPTLADLEDDADDGGGQTQRTKPSFDSHNLIFELDPCNGNGKVCLVYRNVKKGVVSLDTEIWFLDRALYWHFLTETFTAYYRLLITHLGLPQWQYAFTSYGVSPQAKGTGGERKETLRKYLNLLTSGAQADGRRVTRTLGLQ
;
A
#
# COMPACT_ATOMS: atom_id res chain seq x y z
N MET A 1 -16.29 -24.28 -17.42
CA MET A 1 -16.02 -23.04 -16.65
C MET A 1 -14.57 -23.02 -16.16
N GLU A 2 -13.62 -23.49 -16.98
CA GLU A 2 -12.19 -23.65 -16.60
C GLU A 2 -11.24 -22.82 -17.47
N GLU A 3 -11.69 -22.32 -18.62
CA GLU A 3 -10.83 -21.55 -19.55
C GLU A 3 -10.54 -20.11 -19.10
N LYS A 4 -11.33 -19.52 -18.20
CA LYS A 4 -11.07 -18.15 -17.69
C LYS A 4 -9.90 -18.10 -16.70
N ILE A 5 -9.58 -19.22 -16.04
CA ILE A 5 -8.59 -19.28 -14.95
C ILE A 5 -7.15 -19.32 -15.50
N SER A 6 -6.94 -19.89 -16.69
CA SER A 6 -5.61 -20.02 -17.30
C SER A 6 -5.05 -18.68 -17.80
N GLY A 7 -5.89 -17.79 -18.32
CA GLY A 7 -5.50 -16.44 -18.76
C GLY A 7 -5.30 -15.44 -17.62
N LEU A 8 -5.90 -15.68 -16.45
CA LEU A 8 -5.68 -14.84 -15.27
C LEU A 8 -4.27 -15.02 -14.70
N LYS A 9 -3.74 -16.25 -14.69
CA LYS A 9 -2.46 -16.55 -14.00
C LYS A 9 -1.28 -15.64 -14.42
N PRO A 10 -0.99 -15.41 -15.72
CA PRO A 10 0.09 -14.51 -16.13
C PRO A 10 -0.15 -13.04 -15.74
N TYR A 11 -1.41 -12.60 -15.78
CA TYR A 11 -1.81 -11.26 -15.38
C TYR A 11 -1.65 -11.05 -13.87
N LEU A 12 -2.07 -12.03 -13.06
CA LEU A 12 -1.87 -12.04 -11.61
C LEU A 12 -0.40 -12.06 -11.22
N GLU A 13 0.43 -12.83 -11.92
CA GLU A 13 1.88 -12.84 -11.73
C GLU A 13 2.47 -11.45 -12.01
N THR A 14 1.98 -10.76 -13.05
CA THR A 14 2.43 -9.40 -13.36
C THR A 14 1.99 -8.39 -12.29
N LEU A 15 0.72 -8.44 -11.85
CA LEU A 15 0.18 -7.56 -10.83
C LEU A 15 0.84 -7.76 -9.46
N THR A 16 0.97 -9.01 -9.04
CA THR A 16 1.50 -9.36 -7.72
C THR A 16 3.02 -9.50 -7.72
N LEU A 17 3.69 -9.19 -8.84
CA LEU A 17 5.13 -9.36 -9.05
C LEU A 17 5.60 -10.80 -8.70
N GLY A 18 4.77 -11.80 -9.02
CA GLY A 18 5.04 -13.23 -8.80
C GLY A 18 4.87 -13.70 -7.35
N ILE A 19 4.36 -12.86 -6.45
CA ILE A 19 4.22 -13.22 -5.02
C ILE A 19 3.22 -14.34 -4.79
N THR A 20 2.15 -14.42 -5.58
CA THR A 20 1.17 -15.53 -5.52
C THR A 20 1.87 -16.89 -5.58
N LYS A 21 2.77 -17.06 -6.55
CA LYS A 21 3.54 -18.30 -6.74
C LYS A 21 4.49 -18.58 -5.57
N ILE A 22 5.13 -17.55 -5.02
CA ILE A 22 6.03 -17.69 -3.86
C ILE A 22 5.25 -18.17 -2.64
N LEU A 23 4.09 -17.56 -2.39
CA LEU A 23 3.21 -17.93 -1.27
C LEU A 23 2.68 -19.35 -1.45
N GLU A 24 2.23 -19.73 -2.64
CA GLU A 24 1.75 -21.09 -2.93
C GLU A 24 2.85 -22.16 -2.79
N THR A 25 4.11 -21.82 -3.08
CA THR A 25 5.26 -22.73 -2.96
C THR A 25 5.77 -22.83 -1.52
N SER A 26 5.35 -21.93 -0.63
CA SER A 26 5.89 -21.83 0.72
C SER A 26 5.26 -22.89 1.65
N PRO A 27 6.08 -23.70 2.35
CA PRO A 27 5.56 -24.72 3.25
C PRO A 27 4.79 -24.08 4.41
N GLY A 28 3.54 -24.51 4.58
CA GLY A 28 2.66 -24.02 5.64
C GLY A 28 1.78 -22.83 5.24
N VAL A 29 1.97 -22.23 4.07
CA VAL A 29 1.01 -21.26 3.51
C VAL A 29 -0.18 -22.01 2.92
N THR A 30 -1.37 -21.51 3.18
CA THR A 30 -2.64 -22.06 2.70
C THR A 30 -3.59 -20.91 2.33
N GLU A 31 -4.63 -21.18 1.54
CA GLU A 31 -5.68 -20.19 1.25
C GLU A 31 -5.16 -18.86 0.67
N VAL A 32 -4.29 -18.93 -0.32
CA VAL A 32 -3.91 -17.74 -1.10
C VAL A 32 -5.11 -17.36 -1.95
N ASN A 33 -5.75 -16.24 -1.61
CA ASN A 33 -6.94 -15.74 -2.30
C ASN A 33 -6.65 -14.38 -2.91
N PHE A 34 -6.82 -14.28 -4.22
CA PHE A 34 -6.73 -13.04 -4.97
C PHE A 34 -8.11 -12.69 -5.52
N VAL A 35 -8.60 -11.49 -5.23
CA VAL A 35 -9.88 -11.01 -5.75
C VAL A 35 -9.64 -10.26 -7.05
N ASP A 36 -10.06 -10.86 -8.17
CA ASP A 36 -9.99 -10.21 -9.47
C ASP A 36 -10.98 -9.04 -9.55
N LYS A 37 -10.44 -7.84 -9.67
CA LYS A 37 -11.20 -6.59 -9.75
C LYS A 37 -11.06 -6.01 -11.16
N PRO A 38 -12.17 -5.73 -11.86
CA PRO A 38 -12.12 -5.15 -13.20
C PRO A 38 -11.50 -3.76 -13.17
N ALA A 39 -10.98 -3.30 -14.30
CA ALA A 39 -10.50 -1.92 -14.46
C ALA A 39 -11.61 -0.91 -14.15
N ALA A 40 -11.23 0.21 -13.52
CA ALA A 40 -12.12 1.33 -13.32
C ALA A 40 -12.43 2.00 -14.66
N GLU A 41 -13.70 2.31 -14.90
CA GLU A 41 -14.08 3.04 -16.09
C GLU A 41 -13.54 4.47 -16.03
N ARG A 42 -12.99 4.97 -17.14
CA ARG A 42 -12.38 6.31 -17.21
C ARG A 42 -13.31 7.41 -16.68
N HIS A 43 -14.60 7.32 -16.96
CA HIS A 43 -15.56 8.31 -16.51
C HIS A 43 -15.72 8.31 -14.98
N ARG A 44 -15.54 7.18 -14.28
CA ARG A 44 -15.56 7.13 -12.82
C ARG A 44 -14.37 7.86 -12.22
N ILE A 45 -13.19 7.73 -12.85
CA ILE A 45 -11.99 8.48 -12.49
C ILE A 45 -12.24 9.98 -12.67
N ILE A 46 -12.72 10.39 -13.83
CA ILE A 46 -13.02 11.81 -14.11
C ILE A 46 -14.06 12.36 -13.12
N SER A 47 -15.14 11.62 -12.85
CA SER A 47 -16.16 12.01 -11.89
C SER A 47 -15.61 12.15 -10.46
N TRP A 48 -14.69 11.26 -10.06
CA TRP A 48 -14.02 11.37 -8.77
C TRP A 48 -13.10 12.61 -8.71
N GLU A 49 -12.31 12.86 -9.77
CA GLU A 49 -11.42 14.02 -9.87
C GLU A 49 -12.21 15.34 -9.83
N GLN A 50 -13.33 15.41 -10.56
CA GLN A 50 -14.25 16.55 -10.56
C GLN A 50 -14.93 16.76 -9.21
N LYS A 51 -15.35 15.68 -8.53
CA LYS A 51 -15.99 15.77 -7.20
C LYS A 51 -15.03 16.31 -6.15
N ASN A 52 -13.76 15.90 -6.20
CA ASN A 52 -12.77 16.23 -5.17
C ASN A 52 -11.87 17.41 -5.57
N ASN A 53 -12.15 18.06 -6.70
CA ASN A 53 -11.38 19.16 -7.27
C ASN A 53 -9.86 18.90 -7.35
N CYS A 54 -9.46 17.64 -7.58
CA CYS A 54 -8.04 17.25 -7.67
C CYS A 54 -7.84 16.19 -8.76
N SER A 55 -6.61 16.08 -9.28
CA SER A 55 -6.24 15.04 -10.24
C SER A 55 -5.52 13.90 -9.54
N LEU A 56 -5.82 12.65 -9.89
CA LEU A 56 -5.08 11.52 -9.35
C LEU A 56 -3.63 11.52 -9.85
N PRO A 57 -2.65 11.07 -9.04
CA PRO A 57 -1.32 10.79 -9.52
C PRO A 57 -1.37 9.82 -10.70
N GLU A 58 -0.50 10.03 -11.69
CA GLU A 58 -0.52 9.26 -12.92
C GLU A 58 -0.34 7.75 -12.66
N ASP A 59 0.48 7.38 -11.69
CA ASP A 59 0.71 5.98 -11.34
C ASP A 59 -0.49 5.31 -10.66
N LEU A 60 -1.16 6.01 -9.73
CA LEU A 60 -2.41 5.54 -9.13
C LEU A 60 -3.54 5.47 -10.16
N LYS A 61 -3.63 6.45 -11.05
CA LYS A 61 -4.61 6.47 -12.15
C LYS A 61 -4.42 5.29 -13.09
N ASN A 62 -3.17 5.01 -13.48
CA ASN A 62 -2.84 3.85 -14.30
C ASN A 62 -3.14 2.53 -13.58
N CYS A 63 -2.93 2.47 -12.26
CA CYS A 63 -3.36 1.33 -11.46
C CYS A 63 -4.88 1.14 -11.54
N TYR A 64 -5.69 2.18 -11.34
CA TYR A 64 -7.14 2.07 -11.45
C TYR A 64 -7.63 1.71 -12.87
N LEU A 65 -6.96 2.19 -13.90
CA LEU A 65 -7.25 1.81 -15.29
C LEU A 65 -6.86 0.35 -15.61
N MET A 66 -6.05 -0.28 -14.76
CA MET A 66 -5.71 -1.70 -14.84
C MET A 66 -6.63 -2.54 -13.94
N THR A 67 -6.88 -2.10 -12.70
CA THR A 67 -7.73 -2.78 -11.72
C THR A 67 -8.33 -1.79 -10.71
N ASP A 68 -9.64 -1.83 -10.46
CA ASP A 68 -10.34 -0.92 -9.53
C ASP A 68 -10.10 -1.30 -8.06
N GLY A 69 -8.87 -1.07 -7.60
CA GLY A 69 -8.38 -1.47 -6.29
C GLY A 69 -7.65 -2.82 -6.32
N PHE A 70 -7.21 -3.27 -5.16
CA PHE A 70 -6.43 -4.51 -5.01
C PHE A 70 -6.88 -5.22 -3.75
N GLU A 71 -6.97 -6.55 -3.79
CA GLU A 71 -7.27 -7.33 -2.60
C GLU A 71 -6.69 -8.74 -2.73
N MET A 72 -5.78 -9.05 -1.82
CA MET A 72 -5.12 -10.33 -1.75
C MET A 72 -4.91 -10.74 -0.30
N THR A 73 -5.29 -11.96 0.03
CA THR A 73 -5.18 -12.51 1.38
C THR A 73 -4.50 -13.87 1.32
N TRP A 74 -3.83 -14.24 2.40
CA TRP A 74 -3.24 -15.56 2.54
C TRP A 74 -3.19 -15.99 3.99
N SER A 75 -3.34 -17.28 4.19
CA SER A 75 -3.33 -17.93 5.51
C SER A 75 -2.10 -18.80 5.67
N VAL A 76 -1.83 -19.19 6.91
CA VAL A 76 -0.91 -20.26 7.23
C VAL A 76 -1.62 -21.31 8.05
N LYS A 77 -1.24 -22.58 7.86
CA LYS A 77 -1.75 -23.67 8.68
C LYS A 77 -0.97 -23.70 10.00
N PHE A 78 -1.68 -23.47 11.11
CA PHE A 78 -1.13 -23.57 12.45
C PHE A 78 -1.99 -24.55 13.27
N ASP A 79 -1.36 -25.61 13.81
CA ASP A 79 -2.02 -26.66 14.59
C ASP A 79 -3.29 -27.24 13.91
N GLY A 80 -3.20 -27.48 12.59
CA GLY A 80 -4.31 -27.99 11.80
C GLY A 80 -5.29 -26.94 11.28
N ASN A 81 -5.32 -25.73 11.87
CA ASN A 81 -6.28 -24.67 11.53
C ASN A 81 -5.64 -23.59 10.63
N PRO A 82 -6.34 -23.12 9.59
CA PRO A 82 -5.89 -21.97 8.81
C PRO A 82 -6.02 -20.68 9.64
N MET A 83 -4.94 -19.91 9.69
CA MET A 83 -4.87 -18.60 10.32
C MET A 83 -4.46 -17.58 9.27
N GLN A 84 -5.36 -16.63 8.96
CA GLN A 84 -5.07 -15.54 8.03
C GLN A 84 -3.89 -14.73 8.55
N LEU A 85 -2.79 -14.72 7.79
CA LEU A 85 -1.54 -14.10 8.21
C LEU A 85 -1.21 -12.85 7.43
N GLY A 86 -1.63 -12.72 6.17
CA GLY A 86 -1.44 -11.49 5.41
C GLY A 86 -2.71 -11.04 4.69
N SER A 87 -2.88 -9.72 4.66
CA SER A 87 -3.93 -9.03 3.92
C SER A 87 -3.33 -7.82 3.24
N MET A 88 -3.46 -7.76 1.93
CA MET A 88 -3.06 -6.64 1.10
C MET A 88 -4.32 -6.05 0.48
N GLU A 89 -4.58 -4.77 0.73
CA GLU A 89 -5.78 -4.10 0.24
C GLU A 89 -5.43 -2.72 -0.30
N ILE A 90 -6.05 -2.36 -1.41
CA ILE A 90 -6.07 -1.00 -1.95
C ILE A 90 -7.52 -0.71 -2.30
N ASN A 91 -8.04 0.38 -1.74
CA ASN A 91 -9.40 0.83 -1.95
C ASN A 91 -9.67 1.05 -3.45
N SER A 92 -10.86 0.63 -3.89
CA SER A 92 -11.37 1.02 -5.20
C SER A 92 -11.61 2.53 -5.24
N ILE A 93 -11.74 3.10 -6.44
CA ILE A 93 -11.98 4.54 -6.57
C ILE A 93 -13.29 4.99 -5.91
N SER A 94 -14.25 4.07 -5.80
CA SER A 94 -15.53 4.29 -5.10
C SER A 94 -15.34 4.44 -3.59
N LYS A 95 -14.38 3.70 -3.04
CA LYS A 95 -14.06 3.64 -1.61
C LYS A 95 -12.97 4.63 -1.21
N LEU A 96 -12.28 5.24 -2.18
CA LEU A 96 -11.30 6.30 -1.98
C LEU A 96 -11.98 7.55 -1.42
N SER A 97 -12.09 7.58 -0.09
CA SER A 97 -12.84 8.57 0.67
C SER A 97 -11.92 9.65 1.23
N ARG A 98 -12.43 10.89 1.29
CA ARG A 98 -11.71 12.02 1.87
C ARG A 98 -11.77 11.96 3.38
N LEU A 99 -10.63 12.10 4.03
CA LEU A 99 -10.54 12.22 5.49
C LEU A 99 -10.66 13.70 5.90
N GLY A 100 -11.31 13.96 7.03
CA GLY A 100 -11.49 15.31 7.57
C GLY A 100 -12.71 16.07 7.04
N GLU A 101 -13.49 15.51 6.11
CA GLU A 101 -14.78 16.13 5.75
C GLU A 101 -15.80 15.95 6.89
N PRO A 102 -16.50 17.02 7.30
CA PRO A 102 -17.63 16.90 8.19
C PRO A 102 -18.70 16.04 7.52
N ALA A 103 -19.10 14.95 8.16
CA ALA A 103 -20.17 14.11 7.64
C ALA A 103 -21.43 14.97 7.41
N ILE A 104 -22.22 14.68 6.36
CA ILE A 104 -23.38 15.50 5.94
C ILE A 104 -24.40 15.75 7.07
N TYR A 105 -24.34 14.97 8.16
CA TYR A 105 -25.19 15.05 9.35
C TYR A 105 -24.51 15.67 10.57
N THR A 106 -23.30 16.23 10.46
CA THR A 106 -22.65 16.90 11.60
C THR A 106 -23.37 18.20 11.93
N LEU A 107 -23.70 18.37 13.20
CA LEU A 107 -24.16 19.64 13.75
C LEU A 107 -23.15 20.74 13.43
N PRO A 108 -23.60 22.00 13.21
CA PRO A 108 -22.68 23.13 13.22
C PRO A 108 -21.96 23.12 14.57
N ASN A 109 -20.62 22.99 14.54
CA ASN A 109 -19.72 22.82 15.70
C ASN A 109 -19.56 21.39 16.24
N ALA A 110 -19.86 20.34 15.47
CA ALA A 110 -19.42 19.00 15.86
C ALA A 110 -17.88 18.91 15.86
N PRO A 111 -17.27 18.23 16.84
CA PRO A 111 -15.83 18.00 16.85
C PRO A 111 -15.41 17.21 15.60
N THR A 112 -14.33 17.65 14.97
CA THR A 112 -13.73 17.16 13.73
C THR A 112 -12.41 16.43 14.04
N LEU A 113 -11.83 15.75 13.04
CA LEU A 113 -10.50 15.15 13.21
C LEU A 113 -9.42 16.20 13.49
N ALA A 114 -9.60 17.44 13.00
CA ALA A 114 -8.69 18.54 13.28
C ALA A 114 -8.69 18.94 14.77
N ASP A 115 -9.81 18.77 15.48
CA ASP A 115 -9.90 19.06 16.93
C ASP A 115 -9.17 18.02 17.79
N LEU A 116 -8.79 16.87 17.19
CA LEU A 116 -8.06 15.79 17.85
C LEU A 116 -6.58 15.73 17.43
N GLU A 117 -6.13 16.58 16.51
CA GLU A 117 -4.70 16.68 16.18
C GLU A 117 -3.95 17.29 17.36
N ASP A 118 -2.94 16.58 17.85
CA ASP A 118 -2.11 17.05 18.95
C ASP A 118 -1.04 18.01 18.38
N ASP A 119 -1.10 19.29 18.76
CA ASP A 119 -0.18 20.37 18.36
C ASP A 119 1.23 20.23 18.98
N ALA A 120 1.69 19.00 19.24
CA ALA A 120 3.01 18.71 19.76
C ALA A 120 4.08 19.04 18.70
N ASP A 121 4.45 20.33 18.65
CA ASP A 121 5.60 20.89 17.95
C ASP A 121 6.86 20.21 18.49
N ASP A 122 7.33 19.20 17.76
CA ASP A 122 8.65 18.64 17.97
C ASP A 122 9.67 19.66 17.45
N GLY A 123 10.03 20.59 18.32
CA GLY A 123 11.04 21.61 18.05
C GLY A 123 12.37 20.97 17.68
N GLY A 124 12.71 20.93 16.39
CA GLY A 124 14.01 20.45 15.95
C GLY A 124 14.30 20.53 14.45
N GLY A 125 14.96 21.61 14.01
CA GLY A 125 15.92 21.55 12.90
C GLY A 125 15.37 21.62 11.47
N GLN A 126 15.86 22.60 10.71
CA GLN A 126 15.62 22.78 9.29
C GLN A 126 16.04 21.51 8.51
N THR A 127 15.06 20.76 7.96
CA THR A 127 15.12 19.79 6.81
C THR A 127 13.98 18.75 6.83
N GLN A 128 13.13 18.70 7.86
CA GLN A 128 12.12 17.65 8.01
C GLN A 128 10.85 17.95 7.21
N ARG A 129 10.38 16.98 6.40
CA ARG A 129 9.09 17.06 5.69
C ARG A 129 7.99 17.45 6.68
N THR A 130 7.21 18.49 6.38
CA THR A 130 6.13 18.93 7.27
C THR A 130 5.07 17.84 7.38
N LYS A 131 4.57 17.54 8.58
CA LYS A 131 3.51 16.54 8.73
C LYS A 131 2.22 17.08 8.09
N PRO A 132 1.40 16.23 7.44
CA PRO A 132 0.06 16.60 7.03
C PRO A 132 -0.78 17.04 8.24
N SER A 133 -1.79 17.84 7.98
CA SER A 133 -2.81 18.28 8.95
C SER A 133 -4.19 18.11 8.33
N PHE A 134 -5.22 17.87 9.13
CA PHE A 134 -6.63 17.80 8.67
C PHE A 134 -7.23 19.18 8.36
N ASP A 135 -6.39 20.19 8.13
CA ASP A 135 -6.80 21.53 7.75
C ASP A 135 -7.20 21.63 6.27
N SER A 136 -7.70 22.79 5.87
CA SER A 136 -8.16 23.03 4.51
C SER A 136 -7.03 23.08 3.47
N HIS A 137 -5.77 23.03 3.89
CA HIS A 137 -4.60 23.12 3.01
C HIS A 137 -4.13 21.78 2.46
N ASN A 138 -4.62 20.67 3.02
CA ASN A 138 -4.31 19.32 2.58
C ASN A 138 -5.58 18.60 2.10
N LEU A 139 -5.45 17.85 1.00
CA LEU A 139 -6.49 16.88 0.61
C LEU A 139 -5.97 15.49 0.95
N ILE A 140 -6.70 14.78 1.80
CA ILE A 140 -6.27 13.50 2.36
C ILE A 140 -7.29 12.45 1.94
N PHE A 141 -6.84 11.40 1.27
CA PHE A 141 -7.70 10.30 0.82
C PHE A 141 -7.20 8.95 1.34
N GLU A 142 -8.11 8.11 1.83
CA GLU A 142 -7.77 6.79 2.35
C GLU A 142 -7.54 5.76 1.22
N LEU A 143 -6.28 5.34 1.05
CA LEU A 143 -5.88 4.32 0.08
C LEU A 143 -6.01 2.90 0.62
N ASP A 144 -5.64 2.66 1.88
CA ASP A 144 -5.64 1.33 2.50
C ASP A 144 -6.13 1.43 3.95
N PRO A 145 -7.21 0.72 4.33
CA PRO A 145 -7.75 0.72 5.69
C PRO A 145 -6.90 -0.05 6.71
N CYS A 146 -5.81 -0.70 6.28
CA CYS A 146 -4.82 -1.42 7.10
C CYS A 146 -5.44 -2.40 8.12
N ASN A 147 -6.59 -2.97 7.78
CA ASN A 147 -7.41 -3.83 8.65
C ASN A 147 -7.67 -3.22 10.04
N GLY A 148 -7.87 -1.89 10.11
CA GLY A 148 -8.17 -1.16 11.35
C GLY A 148 -6.97 -0.84 12.24
N ASN A 149 -5.73 -1.13 11.81
CA ASN A 149 -4.51 -0.79 12.58
C ASN A 149 -4.00 0.64 12.34
N GLY A 150 -4.70 1.42 11.52
CA GLY A 150 -4.31 2.72 11.02
C GLY A 150 -4.88 2.88 9.62
N LYS A 151 -4.37 3.85 8.86
CA LYS A 151 -4.77 4.11 7.47
C LYS A 151 -3.55 4.51 6.67
N VAL A 152 -3.42 4.05 5.43
CA VAL A 152 -2.50 4.67 4.47
C VAL A 152 -3.28 5.68 3.65
N CYS A 153 -2.75 6.88 3.56
CA CYS A 153 -3.39 8.03 2.98
C CYS A 153 -2.57 8.59 1.82
N LEU A 154 -3.26 8.91 0.73
CA LEU A 154 -2.77 9.81 -0.31
C LEU A 154 -2.98 11.24 0.17
N VAL A 155 -1.90 12.02 0.26
CA VAL A 155 -1.92 13.40 0.74
C VAL A 155 -1.47 14.32 -0.39
N TYR A 156 -2.35 15.25 -0.77
CA TYR A 156 -2.00 16.38 -1.62
C TYR A 156 -1.58 17.54 -0.74
N ARG A 157 -0.37 18.05 -0.96
CA ARG A 157 0.13 19.20 -0.20
C ARG A 157 -0.24 20.51 -0.87
N ASN A 158 -0.30 21.55 -0.05
CA ASN A 158 -0.18 22.94 -0.50
C ASN A 158 -1.26 23.35 -1.52
N VAL A 159 -2.52 23.33 -1.09
CA VAL A 159 -3.62 24.02 -1.78
C VAL A 159 -3.49 25.55 -1.57
N LYS A 160 -2.32 26.15 -1.84
CA LYS A 160 -2.20 27.62 -1.83
C LYS A 160 -2.69 28.17 -3.17
N LYS A 161 -3.71 29.03 -3.10
CA LYS A 161 -4.26 29.83 -4.21
C LYS A 161 -5.02 29.05 -5.29
N GLY A 162 -5.87 28.10 -4.91
CA GLY A 162 -6.85 27.50 -5.84
C GLY A 162 -6.25 26.63 -6.95
N VAL A 163 -4.94 26.36 -6.91
CA VAL A 163 -4.27 25.37 -7.74
C VAL A 163 -3.92 24.22 -6.82
N VAL A 164 -4.55 23.06 -7.03
CA VAL A 164 -4.12 21.83 -6.37
C VAL A 164 -2.75 21.48 -6.94
N SER A 165 -1.73 21.47 -6.09
CA SER A 165 -0.41 21.02 -6.52
C SER A 165 -0.50 19.54 -6.90
N LEU A 166 0.26 19.12 -7.91
CA LEU A 166 0.40 17.71 -8.29
C LEU A 166 1.33 16.95 -7.33
N ASP A 167 1.83 17.63 -6.28
CA ASP A 167 2.72 17.04 -5.30
C ASP A 167 1.90 16.20 -4.32
N THR A 168 1.82 14.91 -4.63
CA THR A 168 1.22 13.91 -3.76
C THR A 168 2.28 13.14 -3.01
N GLU A 169 1.93 12.69 -1.82
CA GLU A 169 2.74 11.78 -1.02
C GLU A 169 1.86 10.74 -0.33
N ILE A 170 2.50 9.68 0.14
CA ILE A 170 1.85 8.57 0.84
C ILE A 170 2.30 8.55 2.29
N TRP A 171 1.32 8.68 3.19
CA TRP A 171 1.52 8.73 4.63
C TRP A 171 0.74 7.62 5.33
N PHE A 172 1.31 7.09 6.40
CA PHE A 172 0.61 6.22 7.33
C PHE A 172 0.09 7.06 8.51
N LEU A 173 -1.21 7.05 8.72
CA LEU A 173 -1.90 7.60 9.87
C LEU A 173 -2.15 6.47 10.87
N ASP A 174 -1.51 6.52 12.03
CA ASP A 174 -1.73 5.49 13.05
C ASP A 174 -3.03 5.72 13.85
N ARG A 175 -3.33 4.80 14.79
CA ARG A 175 -4.55 4.89 15.61
C ARG A 175 -4.54 6.05 16.61
N ALA A 176 -3.38 6.64 16.89
CA ALA A 176 -3.23 7.81 17.73
C ALA A 176 -3.19 9.11 16.90
N LEU A 177 -3.53 9.03 15.60
CA LEU A 177 -3.52 10.14 14.66
C LEU A 177 -2.13 10.74 14.39
N TYR A 178 -1.05 10.01 14.67
CA TYR A 178 0.28 10.44 14.26
C TYR A 178 0.55 10.11 12.80
N TRP A 179 1.10 11.10 12.10
CA TRP A 179 1.52 11.01 10.72
C TRP A 179 2.95 10.46 10.58
N HIS A 180 3.08 9.39 9.80
CA HIS A 180 4.35 8.75 9.49
C HIS A 180 4.56 8.69 7.98
N PHE A 181 5.65 9.25 7.49
CA PHE A 181 5.93 9.25 6.05
C PHE A 181 6.29 7.83 5.59
N LEU A 182 5.66 7.36 4.49
CA LEU A 182 6.04 6.10 3.87
C LEU A 182 6.85 6.34 2.59
N THR A 183 6.29 7.09 1.65
CA THR A 183 6.89 7.26 0.31
C THR A 183 6.27 8.43 -0.46
N GLU A 184 6.92 8.85 -1.55
CA GLU A 184 6.47 9.94 -2.43
C GLU A 184 5.45 9.47 -3.48
N THR A 185 5.48 8.20 -3.89
CA THR A 185 4.65 7.72 -5.01
C THR A 185 3.83 6.49 -4.63
N PHE A 186 2.67 6.33 -5.28
CA PHE A 186 1.83 5.15 -5.12
C PHE A 186 2.57 3.88 -5.56
N THR A 187 3.33 3.93 -6.65
CA THR A 187 4.09 2.76 -7.14
C THR A 187 5.08 2.27 -6.09
N ALA A 188 5.77 3.19 -5.41
CA ALA A 188 6.69 2.81 -4.33
C ALA A 188 5.91 2.24 -3.12
N TYR A 189 4.71 2.76 -2.83
CA TYR A 189 3.86 2.22 -1.76
C TYR A 189 3.39 0.79 -2.11
N TYR A 190 2.93 0.58 -3.33
CA TYR A 190 2.52 -0.73 -3.83
C TYR A 190 3.67 -1.75 -3.68
N ARG A 191 4.91 -1.35 -4.01
CA ARG A 191 6.09 -2.18 -3.79
C ARG A 191 6.33 -2.49 -2.32
N LEU A 192 6.12 -1.53 -1.41
CA LEU A 192 6.22 -1.77 0.03
C LEU A 192 5.16 -2.78 0.50
N LEU A 193 3.90 -2.64 0.06
CA LEU A 193 2.80 -3.55 0.39
C LEU A 193 3.14 -5.00 0.00
N ILE A 194 3.58 -5.17 -1.25
CA ILE A 194 4.03 -6.42 -1.86
C ILE A 194 5.26 -6.99 -1.11
N THR A 195 6.28 -6.17 -0.85
CA THR A 195 7.52 -6.57 -0.14
C THR A 195 7.24 -7.06 1.28
N HIS A 196 6.25 -6.48 1.97
CA HIS A 196 5.85 -6.86 3.32
C HIS A 196 4.76 -7.94 3.34
N LEU A 197 4.35 -8.45 2.19
CA LEU A 197 3.36 -9.53 2.05
C LEU A 197 2.02 -9.23 2.75
N GLY A 198 1.65 -7.96 2.93
CA GLY A 198 0.44 -7.59 3.68
C GLY A 198 0.43 -8.05 5.13
N LEU A 199 1.60 -8.28 5.73
CA LEU A 199 1.68 -8.80 7.09
C LEU A 199 1.17 -7.78 8.11
N PRO A 200 0.43 -8.19 9.16
CA PRO A 200 -0.14 -7.30 10.14
C PRO A 200 0.86 -6.27 10.65
N GLN A 201 0.43 -5.01 10.67
CA GLN A 201 1.17 -3.88 11.23
C GLN A 201 2.55 -3.65 10.58
N TRP A 202 2.78 -4.09 9.34
CA TRP A 202 4.07 -3.88 8.67
C TRP A 202 4.41 -2.39 8.51
N GLN A 203 3.39 -1.52 8.40
CA GLN A 203 3.54 -0.06 8.31
C GLN A 203 4.22 0.52 9.56
N TYR A 204 4.02 -0.08 10.73
CA TYR A 204 4.69 0.32 11.97
C TYR A 204 6.21 0.10 11.93
N ALA A 205 6.76 -0.61 10.94
CA ALA A 205 8.21 -0.68 10.73
C ALA A 205 8.83 0.68 10.34
N PHE A 206 8.01 1.64 9.87
CA PHE A 206 8.41 2.98 9.49
C PHE A 206 8.14 4.03 10.58
N THR A 207 7.72 3.59 11.77
CA THR A 207 7.41 4.47 12.91
C THR A 207 8.43 4.27 14.04
N SER A 208 8.54 5.24 14.95
CA SER A 208 9.39 5.13 16.14
C SER A 208 8.99 3.98 17.08
N TYR A 209 7.74 3.52 17.00
CA TYR A 209 7.21 2.44 17.83
C TYR A 209 7.69 1.06 17.37
N GLY A 210 7.88 0.89 16.06
CA GLY A 210 8.19 -0.41 15.47
C GLY A 210 7.00 -1.38 15.49
N VAL A 211 7.19 -2.53 14.83
CA VAL A 211 6.17 -3.60 14.79
C VAL A 211 6.00 -4.22 16.19
N SER A 212 4.75 -4.49 16.59
CA SER A 212 4.44 -5.06 17.91
C SER A 212 5.08 -6.45 18.12
N PRO A 213 5.41 -6.85 19.36
CA PRO A 213 5.95 -8.18 19.65
C PRO A 213 5.03 -9.31 19.18
N GLN A 214 3.71 -9.12 19.23
CA GLN A 214 2.73 -10.11 18.78
C GLN A 214 2.78 -10.30 17.26
N ALA A 215 2.86 -9.21 16.48
CA ALA A 215 3.05 -9.27 15.03
C ALA A 215 4.47 -9.75 14.63
N LYS A 216 5.48 -9.53 15.48
CA LYS A 216 6.82 -10.11 15.35
C LYS A 216 6.86 -11.60 15.70
N GLY A 217 6.04 -12.10 16.63
CA GLY A 217 6.00 -13.51 17.01
C GLY A 217 5.27 -14.37 15.97
N THR A 218 4.16 -13.88 15.42
CA THR A 218 3.41 -14.58 14.35
C THR A 218 4.08 -14.48 12.98
N GLY A 219 4.86 -13.42 12.76
CA GLY A 219 5.45 -13.09 11.47
C GLY A 219 6.98 -13.05 11.41
N GLY A 220 7.75 -12.99 12.50
CA GLY A 220 9.18 -12.63 12.49
C GLY A 220 10.11 -13.69 11.89
N GLU A 221 10.12 -14.91 12.44
CA GLU A 221 10.91 -16.02 11.87
C GLU A 221 10.40 -16.41 10.46
N ARG A 222 9.10 -16.24 10.23
CA ARG A 222 8.41 -16.52 8.96
C ARG A 222 8.73 -15.45 7.89
N LYS A 223 8.84 -14.17 8.30
CA LYS A 223 9.30 -13.01 7.50
C LYS A 223 10.75 -13.17 7.14
N GLU A 224 11.63 -13.55 8.05
CA GLU A 224 13.05 -13.72 7.77
C GLU A 224 13.26 -14.77 6.66
N THR A 225 12.50 -15.86 6.72
CA THR A 225 12.52 -16.94 5.73
C THR A 225 11.96 -16.45 4.38
N LEU A 226 10.75 -15.89 4.36
CA LEU A 226 10.13 -15.36 3.13
C LEU A 226 10.91 -14.20 2.52
N ARG A 227 11.52 -13.33 3.35
CA ARG A 227 12.38 -12.21 2.94
C ARG A 227 13.72 -12.71 2.40
N LYS A 228 14.30 -13.78 2.96
CA LYS A 228 15.46 -14.46 2.35
C LYS A 228 15.09 -14.98 0.96
N TYR A 229 13.96 -15.67 0.80
CA TYR A 229 13.50 -16.13 -0.52
C TYR A 229 13.21 -14.97 -1.50
N LEU A 230 12.56 -13.89 -1.07
CA LEU A 230 12.31 -12.70 -1.92
C LEU A 230 13.62 -11.98 -2.30
N ASN A 231 14.58 -11.85 -1.38
CA ASN A 231 15.88 -11.26 -1.64
C ASN A 231 16.69 -12.10 -2.64
N LEU A 232 16.58 -13.43 -2.58
CA LEU A 232 17.18 -14.35 -3.56
C LEU A 232 16.57 -14.21 -4.96
N LEU A 233 15.27 -13.95 -5.07
CA LEU A 233 14.59 -13.76 -6.36
C LEU A 233 14.85 -12.37 -6.96
N THR A 234 14.91 -11.34 -6.12
CA THR A 234 15.22 -9.96 -6.55
C THR A 234 16.71 -9.76 -6.90
N SER A 235 17.63 -10.50 -6.25
CA SER A 235 19.06 -10.52 -6.63
C SER A 235 19.33 -11.40 -7.86
N GLY A 236 18.49 -12.40 -8.13
CA GLY A 236 18.54 -13.21 -9.36
C GLY A 236 18.15 -12.44 -10.64
N ALA A 237 17.42 -11.34 -10.53
CA ALA A 237 17.01 -10.52 -11.68
C ALA A 237 18.13 -9.58 -12.21
N GLN A 238 19.29 -9.53 -11.56
CA GLN A 238 20.42 -8.66 -11.96
C GLN A 238 21.68 -9.44 -12.37
N ALA A 239 21.59 -10.78 -12.43
CA ALA A 239 22.71 -11.66 -12.75
C ALA A 239 22.39 -12.63 -13.89
N ASP A 240 21.77 -12.16 -14.97
CA ASP A 240 21.91 -12.81 -16.29
C ASP A 240 22.11 -11.76 -17.38
N GLY A 241 23.34 -11.25 -17.43
CA GLY A 241 23.71 -10.15 -18.31
C GLY A 241 25.22 -10.04 -18.52
N ARG A 242 25.96 -11.14 -18.41
CA ARG A 242 27.33 -11.24 -18.95
C ARG A 242 27.66 -12.70 -19.25
N ARG A 243 27.43 -13.08 -20.51
CA ARG A 243 28.09 -14.22 -21.16
C ARG A 243 29.58 -14.14 -20.88
N VAL A 244 30.10 -15.12 -20.16
CA VAL A 244 31.51 -15.49 -20.22
C VAL A 244 31.73 -16.13 -21.59
N THR A 245 32.23 -15.36 -22.56
CA THR A 245 32.90 -15.93 -23.72
C THR A 245 34.21 -16.55 -23.24
N ARG A 246 34.17 -17.86 -22.97
CA ARG A 246 35.34 -18.72 -23.10
C ARG A 246 35.72 -18.73 -24.58
N THR A 247 36.79 -18.03 -24.93
CA THR A 247 37.57 -18.38 -26.13
C THR A 247 38.78 -19.16 -25.64
N LEU A 248 38.76 -20.45 -25.91
CA LEU A 248 39.89 -21.36 -25.78
C LEU A 248 41.03 -20.85 -26.66
N GLY A 249 42.20 -20.62 -26.06
CA GLY A 249 43.45 -20.62 -26.80
C GLY A 249 43.81 -22.07 -27.13
N LEU A 250 44.14 -22.34 -28.38
CA LEU A 250 44.94 -23.48 -28.86
C LEU A 250 45.21 -23.29 -30.36
N GLN A 251 46.29 -22.58 -30.69
CA GLN A 251 47.41 -23.02 -31.54
C GLN A 251 48.41 -21.89 -31.70
#